data_AF-A0A1M6XDG1-F1
#
_entry.id   AF-A0A1M6XDG1-F1
#
_cell.length_a   1.000
_cell.length_b   1.000
_cell.length_c   1.000
_cell.angle_alpha   90.00
_cell.angle_beta   90.00
_cell.angle_gamma   90.00
#
_symmetry.space_group_name_H-M   'P 1'
#
loop_
_entity.id
_entity.type
_entity.pdbx_description
1 polymer ?
#
loop_
_entity_poly.entity_id
_entity_poly.type
_entity_poly.pdbx_seq_one_letter_code
_entity_poly.pdbx_strand_id
1 'polypeptide(L)'
;MGLIGTKWKPLILFHLLDGSLRSGLLQKKISGISNKMFTQTVRELEKDGLVSRKVFAVVPPKVEYKLSERGRSLENILRSLDT
;
A
#
# COMPACT_ATOMS: atom_id res chain seq x y z
N MET A 1 2.53 -16.88 -14.64
CA MET A 1 3.04 -15.54 -14.27
C MET A 1 2.50 -15.14 -12.90
N GLY A 2 3.00 -15.70 -11.80
CA GLY A 2 2.44 -15.41 -10.48
C GLY A 2 3.47 -15.67 -9.40
N LEU A 3 4.02 -14.59 -8.82
CA LEU A 3 4.89 -14.59 -7.62
C LEU A 3 5.44 -13.19 -7.32
N ILE A 4 5.41 -12.26 -8.29
CA ILE A 4 5.98 -10.91 -8.10
C ILE A 4 5.07 -10.03 -7.22
N GLY A 5 3.74 -10.16 -7.32
CA GLY A 5 2.80 -9.34 -6.55
C GLY A 5 2.67 -9.73 -5.07
N THR A 6 2.84 -11.02 -4.74
CA THR A 6 2.66 -11.53 -3.38
C THR A 6 3.72 -11.00 -2.42
N LYS A 7 4.94 -10.75 -2.89
CA LYS A 7 6.03 -10.18 -2.07
C LYS A 7 5.69 -8.79 -1.52
N TRP A 8 5.08 -7.94 -2.34
CA TRP A 8 4.95 -6.51 -2.02
C TRP A 8 3.65 -6.14 -1.31
N LYS A 9 2.58 -6.93 -1.50
CA LYS A 9 1.27 -6.69 -0.87
C LYS A 9 1.37 -6.57 0.67
N PRO A 10 1.98 -7.52 1.40
CA PRO A 10 2.08 -7.42 2.85
C PRO A 10 2.88 -6.20 3.32
N LEU A 11 3.98 -5.85 2.63
CA LEU A 11 4.81 -4.69 2.96
C LEU A 11 4.07 -3.36 2.78
N ILE A 12 3.29 -3.22 1.70
CA ILE A 12 2.44 -2.03 1.49
C ILE A 12 1.41 -1.91 2.62
N LEU A 13 0.71 -3.00 2.93
CA LEU A 13 -0.32 -2.99 3.97
C LEU A 13 0.27 -2.69 5.34
N PHE A 14 1.43 -3.28 5.68
CA PHE A 14 2.16 -3.04 6.92
C PHE A 14 2.48 -1.56 7.12
N HIS A 15 3.07 -0.89 6.11
CA HIS A 15 3.38 0.53 6.22
C HIS A 15 2.16 1.47 6.26
N LEU A 16 0.97 0.98 5.87
CA LEU A 16 -0.27 1.73 5.96
C LEU A 16 -1.02 1.51 7.29
N LEU A 17 -0.54 0.62 8.17
CA LEU A 17 -1.08 0.46 9.53
C LEU A 17 -0.93 1.74 10.35
N ASP A 18 0.21 2.43 10.20
CA ASP A 18 0.52 3.66 10.92
C ASP A 18 -0.29 4.87 10.41
N GLY A 19 -1.01 4.72 9.30
CA GLY A 19 -1.86 5.75 8.74
C GLY A 19 -1.70 5.95 7.24
N SER A 20 -2.30 7.03 6.73
CA SER A 20 -2.25 7.34 5.30
C SER A 20 -0.89 7.87 4.87
N LEU A 21 -0.39 7.38 3.74
CA LEU A 21 0.90 7.81 3.18
C LEU A 21 0.74 8.29 1.73
N ARG A 22 1.49 9.34 1.37
CA ARG A 22 1.63 9.77 -0.02
C ARG A 22 2.30 8.68 -0.85
N SER A 23 1.89 8.54 -2.11
CA SER A 23 2.44 7.57 -3.09
C SER A 23 3.98 7.47 -3.01
N GLY A 24 4.70 8.59 -3.12
CA GLY A 24 6.16 8.57 -3.13
C GLY A 24 6.79 8.20 -1.78
N LEU A 25 6.15 8.55 -0.66
CA LEU A 25 6.62 8.16 0.67
C LEU A 25 6.42 6.66 0.92
N LEU A 26 5.24 6.17 0.56
CA LEU A 26 4.90 4.75 0.68
C LEU A 26 5.85 3.89 -0.17
N GLN A 27 6.11 4.31 -1.41
CA GLN A 27 7.05 3.60 -2.27
C GLN A 27 8.48 3.60 -1.70
N LYS A 28 8.97 4.74 -1.19
CA LYS A 28 10.31 4.83 -0.60
C LYS A 28 10.51 3.92 0.61
N LYS A 29 9.46 3.65 1.38
CA LYS A 29 9.50 2.70 2.50
C LYS A 29 9.72 1.25 2.03
N ILE A 30 9.35 0.94 0.80
CA ILE A 30 9.43 -0.42 0.24
C ILE A 30 10.70 -0.52 -0.60
N SER A 31 11.81 -0.86 0.06
CA SER A 31 13.12 -0.95 -0.62
C SER A 31 13.10 -1.97 -1.77
N GLY A 32 13.63 -1.58 -2.92
CA GLY A 32 13.79 -2.45 -4.09
C GLY A 32 12.54 -2.62 -4.98
N ILE A 33 11.40 -1.97 -4.67
CA ILE A 33 10.23 -2.01 -5.56
C ILE A 33 10.38 -1.01 -6.72
N SER A 34 10.18 -1.48 -7.95
CA SER A 34 10.11 -0.60 -9.12
C SER A 34 8.81 0.24 -9.12
N ASN A 35 8.83 1.41 -9.77
CA ASN A 35 7.62 2.25 -9.95
C ASN A 35 6.45 1.45 -10.56
N LYS A 36 6.75 0.60 -11.56
CA LYS A 36 5.76 -0.23 -12.24
C LYS A 36 5.13 -1.24 -11.29
N MET A 37 5.96 -1.98 -10.54
CA MET A 37 5.46 -2.96 -9.57
C MET A 37 4.67 -2.27 -8.46
N PHE A 38 5.17 -1.16 -7.90
CA PHE A 38 4.46 -0.40 -6.88
C PHE A 38 3.05 0.00 -7.34
N THR A 39 2.96 0.61 -8.53
CA THR A 39 1.69 1.06 -9.11
C THR A 39 0.74 -0.12 -9.35
N GLN A 40 1.26 -1.24 -9.83
CA GLN A 40 0.47 -2.46 -10.02
C GLN A 40 -0.06 -2.98 -8.69
N THR A 41 0.81 -3.11 -7.68
CA THR A 41 0.43 -3.69 -6.38
C THR A 41 -0.58 -2.83 -5.63
N VAL A 42 -0.43 -1.49 -5.60
CA VAL A 42 -1.45 -0.64 -4.95
C VAL A 42 -2.80 -0.68 -5.67
N ARG A 43 -2.81 -0.81 -7.01
CA ARG A 43 -4.06 -0.99 -7.78
C ARG A 43 -4.72 -2.33 -7.50
N GLU A 44 -3.92 -3.39 -7.38
CA GLU A 44 -4.44 -4.71 -6.99
C GLU A 44 -5.03 -4.66 -5.57
N LEU A 45 -4.33 -4.06 -4.61
CA LEU A 45 -4.85 -3.89 -3.23
C LEU A 45 -6.10 -3.01 -3.17
N GLU A 46 -6.20 -2.00 -4.02
CA GLU A 46 -7.40 -1.18 -4.17
C GLU A 46 -8.56 -2.00 -4.75
N LYS A 47 -8.30 -2.81 -5.78
CA LYS A 47 -9.28 -3.73 -6.37
C LYS A 47 -9.74 -4.81 -5.40
N ASP A 48 -8.83 -5.32 -4.58
CA ASP A 48 -9.10 -6.29 -3.52
C ASP A 48 -9.86 -5.66 -2.34
N GLY A 49 -10.03 -4.32 -2.36
CA GLY A 49 -10.75 -3.57 -1.33
C GLY A 49 -9.98 -3.44 -0.02
N LEU A 50 -8.66 -3.63 -0.03
CA LEU A 50 -7.79 -3.56 1.16
C LEU A 50 -7.18 -2.17 1.36
N VAL A 51 -7.06 -1.39 0.29
CA VAL A 51 -6.50 -0.04 0.31
C VAL A 51 -7.48 0.93 -0.35
N SER A 52 -7.59 2.14 0.19
CA SER A 52 -8.32 3.25 -0.44
C SER A 52 -7.35 4.30 -0.95
N ARG A 53 -7.58 4.77 -2.18
CA ARG A 53 -6.83 5.86 -2.82
C ARG A 53 -7.60 7.18 -2.67
N LYS A 54 -6.93 8.23 -2.21
CA LYS A 54 -7.48 9.60 -2.18
C LYS A 54 -6.60 10.54 -3.00
N VAL A 55 -7.21 11.24 -3.94
CA VAL A 55 -6.57 12.29 -4.73
C VAL A 55 -6.89 13.64 -4.10
N PHE A 56 -5.86 14.45 -3.90
CA PHE A 56 -6.00 15.81 -3.39
C PHE A 56 -5.67 16.78 -4.53
N ALA A 57 -6.66 17.58 -4.91
CA ALA A 57 -6.54 18.65 -5.90
C ALA A 57 -5.88 19.90 -5.29
N VAL A 58 -4.65 19.73 -4.80
CA VAL A 58 -3.78 20.82 -4.36
C VAL A 58 -2.69 21.06 -5.42
N VAL A 59 -1.95 22.15 -5.33
CA VAL A 59 -0.80 22.42 -6.21
C VAL A 59 0.50 22.15 -5.44
N PRO A 60 1.37 21.22 -5.87
CA PRO A 60 1.15 20.19 -6.91
C PRO A 60 0.21 19.07 -6.43
N PRO A 61 -0.52 18.39 -7.35
CA PRO A 61 -1.47 17.36 -6.97
C PRO A 61 -0.79 16.21 -6.25
N LYS A 62 -1.44 15.67 -5.22
CA LYS A 62 -0.92 14.53 -4.46
C LYS A 62 -1.95 13.41 -4.33
N VAL A 63 -1.43 12.19 -4.25
CA VAL A 63 -2.20 10.97 -4.01
C VAL A 63 -1.74 10.36 -2.70
N GLU A 64 -2.70 10.01 -1.86
CA GLU A 64 -2.45 9.25 -0.63
C GLU A 64 -3.20 7.93 -0.66
N TYR A 65 -2.58 6.93 -0.04
CA TYR A 65 -3.15 5.61 0.18
C TYR A 65 -3.36 5.42 1.67
N LYS A 66 -4.43 4.72 2.04
CA LYS A 66 -4.72 4.29 3.41
C LYS A 66 -5.30 2.87 3.39
N LEU A 67 -5.21 2.15 4.50
CA LEU A 67 -6.00 0.94 4.66
C LEU A 67 -7.50 1.28 4.58
N SER A 68 -8.24 0.42 3.90
CA SER A 68 -9.70 0.39 4.02
C SER A 68 -10.10 -0.23 5.36
N GLU A 69 -11.39 -0.23 5.66
CA GLU A 69 -11.93 -0.95 6.83
C GLU A 69 -11.59 -2.45 6.77
N ARG A 70 -11.75 -3.07 5.60
CA ARG A 70 -11.34 -4.46 5.36
C ARG A 70 -9.83 -4.66 5.45
N GLY A 71 -9.04 -3.69 5.01
CA GLY A 71 -7.58 -3.74 5.15
C GLY A 71 -7.14 -3.75 6.62
N ARG A 72 -7.83 -3.00 7.48
CA ARG A 72 -7.56 -2.97 8.93
C ARG A 72 -7.86 -4.28 9.63
N SER A 73 -8.79 -5.11 9.14
CA SER A 73 -9.03 -6.42 9.75
C SER A 73 -7.82 -7.36 9.66
N LEU A 74 -6.84 -7.05 8.80
CA LEU A 74 -5.59 -7.80 8.65
C LEU A 74 -4.48 -7.33 9.60
N GLU A 75 -4.72 -6.31 10.43
CA GLU A 75 -3.72 -5.70 11.29
C GLU A 75 -2.96 -6.71 12.15
N ASN A 76 -3.66 -7.62 12.82
CA ASN A 76 -3.03 -8.63 13.67
C ASN A 76 -2.08 -9.54 12.88
N ILE A 77 -2.46 -9.91 11.66
CA ILE A 77 -1.64 -10.77 10.77
C ILE A 77 -0.42 -10.01 10.26
N LEU A 78 -0.59 -8.71 9.96
CA LEU A 78 0.51 -7.88 9.46
C LEU A 78 1.52 -7.55 10.55
N ARG A 79 1.08 -7.35 11.79
CA ARG A 79 1.96 -7.12 12.95
C ARG A 79 2.78 -8.34 13.33
N SER A 80 2.28 -9.55 13.08
CA SER A 80 3.04 -10.78 13.32
C SER A 80 4.13 -11.06 12.28
N LEU A 81 4.25 -10.26 11.21
CA LEU A 81 5.31 -10.41 10.19
C LEU A 81 6.66 -9.82 10.63
N ASP A 82 6.67 -9.03 11.71
CA ASP A 82 7.87 -8.36 12.25
C ASP A 82 8.41 -9.08 13.51
N THR A 83 7.98 -10.32 13.74
CA THR A 83 8.38 -11.18 14.89
C THR A 83 9.13 -12.41 14.41
#